data_AF-A0A2G2X6B4-F1
#
_entry.id   AF-A0A2G2X6B4-F1
#
_cell.length_a   1.000
_cell.length_b   1.000
_cell.length_c   1.000
_cell.angle_alpha   90.00
_cell.angle_beta   90.00
_cell.angle_gamma   90.00
#
_symmetry.space_group_name_H-M   'P 1'
#
loop_
_entity.id
_entity.type
_entity.pdbx_description
1 polymer ?
#
loop_
_entity_poly.entity_id
_entity_poly.type
_entity_poly.pdbx_seq_one_letter_code
_entity_poly.pdbx_strand_id
1 'polypeptide(L)'
;MQGWYHYSKLNDLLGDGIFTVDGEKWKNQRNLSSYEFSIKNLRDFSSAVFRIGAVKLAQKVSEAVTSNQATEIQDLFTKSTLETVFKILLGVDSRHYN
;
A
#
# COMPACT_ATOMS: atom_id res chain seq x y z
N MET A 1 4.41 19.45 -17.16
CA MET A 1 5.31 19.84 -16.04
C MET A 1 5.08 19.02 -14.77
N GLN A 2 3.90 18.44 -14.52
CA GLN A 2 3.62 17.58 -13.35
C GLN A 2 4.51 16.32 -13.27
N GLY A 3 4.81 15.72 -14.42
CA GLY A 3 5.57 14.47 -14.55
C GLY A 3 6.97 14.46 -13.96
N TRP A 4 7.79 15.40 -14.41
CA TRP A 4 9.17 15.58 -13.96
C TRP A 4 9.26 15.84 -12.46
N TYR A 5 8.26 16.56 -11.90
CA TYR A 5 8.18 16.80 -10.47
C TYR A 5 7.98 15.49 -9.69
N HIS A 6 7.03 14.64 -10.07
CA HIS A 6 6.82 13.34 -9.42
C HIS A 6 8.02 12.41 -9.58
N TYR A 7 8.62 12.36 -10.79
CA TYR A 7 9.83 11.60 -11.04
C TYR A 7 10.96 12.02 -10.10
N SER A 8 11.25 13.33 -10.00
CA SER A 8 12.31 13.85 -9.13
C SER A 8 12.14 13.55 -7.64
N LYS A 9 10.90 13.34 -7.18
CA LYS A 9 10.58 13.10 -5.77
C LYS A 9 10.54 11.62 -5.41
N LEU A 10 10.21 10.76 -6.36
CA LEU A 10 9.88 9.36 -6.11
C LEU A 10 10.84 8.37 -6.76
N ASN A 11 11.68 8.80 -7.71
CA ASN A 11 12.60 7.91 -8.42
C ASN A 11 13.58 7.19 -7.47
N ASP A 12 14.10 7.87 -6.44
CA ASP A 12 15.01 7.23 -5.48
C ASP A 12 14.35 6.08 -4.71
N LEU A 13 13.04 6.14 -4.49
CA LEU A 13 12.27 5.13 -3.75
C LEU A 13 11.64 4.08 -4.67
N LEU A 14 11.12 4.50 -5.83
CA LEU A 14 10.25 3.70 -6.71
C LEU A 14 10.86 3.45 -8.10
N GLY A 15 12.07 3.95 -8.36
CA GLY A 15 12.78 3.82 -9.63
C GLY A 15 12.00 4.38 -10.81
N ASP A 16 12.20 3.79 -11.99
CA ASP A 16 11.42 4.03 -13.21
C ASP A 16 10.08 3.24 -13.21
N GLY A 17 9.47 3.04 -12.04
CA GLY A 17 8.23 2.32 -11.87
C GLY A 17 6.98 3.09 -12.33
N ILE A 18 5.83 2.41 -12.31
CA ILE A 18 4.55 2.91 -12.85
C ILE A 18 4.07 4.23 -12.21
N PHE A 19 4.58 4.57 -11.03
CA PHE A 19 4.23 5.78 -10.29
C PHE A 19 5.13 6.99 -10.61
N THR A 20 6.25 6.78 -11.31
CA THR A 20 7.28 7.81 -11.52
C THR A 20 7.43 8.18 -12.99
N VAL A 21 7.21 7.25 -13.92
CA VAL A 21 7.36 7.48 -15.36
C VAL A 21 6.06 7.95 -16.02
N ASP A 22 6.20 8.61 -17.17
CA ASP A 22 5.09 9.14 -17.98
C ASP A 22 5.06 8.55 -19.40
N GLY A 23 4.00 8.91 -20.14
CA GLY A 23 3.89 8.67 -21.57
C GLY A 23 3.79 7.19 -21.93
N GLU A 24 4.54 6.78 -22.95
CA GLU A 24 4.46 5.41 -23.44
C GLU A 24 4.98 4.38 -22.43
N LYS A 25 6.03 4.74 -21.66
CA LYS A 25 6.55 3.91 -20.57
C LYS A 25 5.48 3.64 -19.52
N TRP A 26 4.77 4.70 -19.08
CA TRP A 26 3.65 4.56 -18.14
C TRP A 26 2.53 3.69 -18.70
N LYS A 27 2.14 3.91 -19.96
CA LYS A 27 1.06 3.16 -20.62
C LYS A 27 1.40 1.66 -20.67
N ASN A 28 2.63 1.33 -21.03
CA ASN A 28 3.08 -0.06 -21.12
C ASN A 28 3.09 -0.73 -19.74
N GLN A 29 3.68 -0.08 -18.73
CA GLN A 29 3.70 -0.60 -17.37
C GLN A 29 2.29 -0.73 -16.79
N ARG A 30 1.40 0.23 -17.02
CA ARG A 30 -0.01 0.16 -16.60
C ARG A 30 -0.75 -1.02 -17.20
N ASN A 31 -0.55 -1.31 -18.48
CA ASN A 31 -1.17 -2.47 -19.12
C ASN A 31 -0.70 -3.78 -18.50
N LEU A 32 0.62 -3.91 -18.28
CA LEU A 32 1.22 -5.08 -17.62
C LEU A 32 0.72 -5.23 -16.18
N SER A 33 0.84 -4.19 -15.34
CA SER A 33 0.40 -4.26 -13.95
C SER A 33 -1.10 -4.54 -13.85
N SER A 34 -1.95 -3.91 -14.68
CA SER A 34 -3.39 -4.18 -14.66
C SER A 34 -3.71 -5.65 -14.99
N TYR A 35 -2.96 -6.23 -15.92
CA TYR A 35 -3.07 -7.65 -16.22
C TYR A 35 -2.64 -8.52 -15.04
N GLU A 36 -1.49 -8.24 -14.42
CA GLU A 36 -1.00 -8.99 -13.25
C GLU A 36 -1.99 -8.96 -12.08
N PHE A 37 -2.59 -7.80 -11.79
CA PHE A 37 -3.63 -7.67 -10.75
C PHE A 37 -4.93 -8.42 -11.08
N SER A 38 -5.18 -8.73 -12.36
CA SER A 38 -6.33 -9.54 -12.78
C SER A 38 -6.09 -11.05 -12.60
N ILE A 39 -4.82 -11.48 -12.50
CA ILE A 39 -4.44 -12.87 -12.28
C ILE A 39 -4.92 -13.31 -10.89
N LYS A 40 -5.56 -14.48 -10.85
CA LYS A 40 -6.16 -15.06 -9.64
C LYS A 40 -5.20 -15.06 -8.45
N ASN A 41 -3.95 -15.46 -8.65
CA ASN A 41 -2.98 -15.58 -7.55
C ASN A 41 -2.70 -14.24 -6.86
N LEU A 42 -2.48 -13.15 -7.61
CA LEU A 42 -2.20 -11.84 -7.01
C LEU A 42 -3.45 -11.27 -6.33
N ARG A 43 -4.63 -11.47 -6.92
CA ARG A 43 -5.90 -11.09 -6.29
C ARG A 43 -6.15 -11.86 -4.99
N ASP A 44 -5.95 -13.16 -4.99
CA ASP A 44 -6.19 -14.02 -3.84
C ASP A 44 -5.18 -13.70 -2.72
N PHE A 45 -3.90 -13.50 -3.07
CA PHE A 45 -2.88 -13.01 -2.15
C PHE A 45 -3.26 -11.65 -1.55
N SER A 46 -3.58 -10.66 -2.39
CA SER A 46 -3.99 -9.32 -1.94
C SER A 46 -5.19 -9.41 -1.00
N SER A 47 -6.20 -10.21 -1.36
CA SER A 47 -7.40 -10.41 -0.53
C SER A 47 -7.09 -11.02 0.83
N ALA A 48 -6.18 -12.00 0.88
CA ALA A 48 -5.73 -12.59 2.13
C ALA A 48 -5.02 -11.56 3.02
N VAL A 49 -4.12 -10.75 2.45
CA VAL A 49 -3.41 -9.69 3.16
C VAL A 49 -4.37 -8.61 3.67
N PHE A 50 -5.34 -8.17 2.86
CA PHE A 50 -6.39 -7.23 3.29
C PHE A 50 -7.21 -7.77 4.45
N ARG A 51 -7.61 -9.05 4.41
CA ARG A 51 -8.37 -9.66 5.51
C ARG A 51 -7.56 -9.65 6.82
N ILE A 52 -6.28 -9.97 6.76
CA ILE A 52 -5.38 -9.91 7.92
C ILE A 52 -5.26 -8.47 8.43
N GLY A 53 -5.10 -7.50 7.52
CA GLY A 53 -5.07 -6.07 7.86
C GLY A 53 -6.35 -5.59 8.56
N ALA A 54 -7.51 -6.01 8.07
CA ALA A 54 -8.81 -5.67 8.65
C ALA A 54 -8.98 -6.26 10.06
N VAL A 55 -8.55 -7.50 10.30
CA VAL A 55 -8.57 -8.11 11.63
C VAL A 55 -7.65 -7.35 12.59
N LYS A 56 -6.43 -7.01 12.17
CA LYS A 56 -5.48 -6.20 12.98
C LYS A 56 -6.05 -4.82 13.31
N LEU A 57 -6.71 -4.18 12.35
CA LEU A 57 -7.35 -2.88 12.56
C LEU A 57 -8.52 -3.00 13.56
N ALA A 58 -9.39 -4.00 13.41
CA ALA A 58 -10.49 -4.24 14.34
C ALA A 58 -9.99 -4.47 15.77
N GLN A 59 -8.88 -5.20 15.94
CA GLN A 59 -8.23 -5.37 17.23
C GLN A 59 -7.75 -4.04 17.82
N LYS A 60 -7.03 -3.21 17.05
CA LYS A 60 -6.58 -1.87 17.49
C LYS A 60 -7.76 -0.98 17.91
N VAL A 61 -8.86 -1.02 17.16
CA VAL A 61 -10.09 -0.28 17.52
C VAL A 61 -10.67 -0.80 18.83
N SER A 62 -10.72 -2.12 19.02
CA SER A 62 -11.22 -2.71 20.27
C SER A 62 -10.36 -2.30 21.48
N GLU A 63 -9.03 -2.28 21.34
CA GLU A 63 -8.10 -1.86 22.39
C GLU A 63 -8.21 -0.35 22.71
N ALA A 64 -8.44 0.47 21.69
CA ALA A 64 -8.72 1.89 21.87
C ALA A 64 -9.99 2.15 22.70
N VAL A 65 -11.04 1.38 22.43
CA VAL A 65 -12.32 1.47 23.18
C VAL A 65 -12.13 1.07 24.64
N THR A 66 -11.40 -0.01 24.92
CA THR A 66 -11.20 -0.49 26.30
C THR A 66 -10.28 0.40 27.13
N SER A 67 -9.34 1.10 26.50
CA SER A 67 -8.42 2.02 27.18
C SER A 67 -9.00 3.42 27.46
N ASN A 68 -10.23 3.70 27.00
CA ASN A 68 -10.89 5.02 27.09
C ASN A 68 -10.02 6.18 26.56
N GLN A 69 -9.12 5.88 25.63
CA GLN A 69 -8.25 6.87 25.00
C GLN A 69 -8.91 7.42 23.73
N ALA A 70 -8.90 8.75 23.59
CA ALA A 70 -9.29 9.38 22.33
C ALA A 70 -8.34 8.91 21.22
N THR A 71 -8.89 8.20 20.23
CA THR A 71 -8.13 7.67 19.10
C THR A 71 -8.39 8.51 17.87
N GLU A 72 -7.32 8.99 17.24
CA GLU A 72 -7.41 9.68 15.97
C GLU A 72 -7.60 8.64 14.85
N ILE A 73 -8.79 8.66 14.24
CA ILE A 73 -9.24 7.63 13.31
C ILE A 73 -8.50 7.73 11.98
N GLN A 74 -8.14 8.94 11.53
CA GLN A 74 -7.43 9.13 10.26
C GLN A 74 -6.03 8.50 10.30
N ASP A 75 -5.27 8.67 11.38
CA ASP A 75 -3.96 8.08 11.62
C ASP A 75 -4.05 6.56 11.70
N LEU A 76 -5.06 6.04 12.41
CA LEU A 76 -5.28 4.60 12.53
C LEU A 76 -5.54 3.93 11.17
N PHE A 77 -6.43 4.51 10.37
CA PHE A 77 -6.69 4.02 9.01
C PHE A 77 -5.48 4.21 8.10
N THR A 78 -4.83 5.37 8.12
CA THR A 78 -3.67 5.66 7.28
C THR A 78 -2.55 4.66 7.54
N LYS A 79 -2.19 4.43 8.81
CA LYS A 79 -1.19 3.43 9.20
C LYS A 79 -1.59 2.03 8.74
N SER A 80 -2.82 1.61 9.01
CA SER A 80 -3.29 0.25 8.66
C SER A 80 -3.33 0.03 7.14
N THR A 81 -3.72 1.03 6.36
CA THR A 81 -3.71 0.99 4.90
C THR A 81 -2.28 0.91 4.36
N LEU A 82 -1.37 1.75 4.87
CA LEU A 82 0.04 1.73 4.45
C LEU A 82 0.71 0.39 4.77
N GLU A 83 0.52 -0.15 5.98
CA GLU A 83 1.05 -1.49 6.36
C GLU A 83 0.56 -2.55 5.36
N THR A 84 -0.73 -2.55 5.02
CA THR A 84 -1.34 -3.55 4.14
C THR A 84 -0.87 -3.40 2.69
N VAL A 85 -0.81 -2.18 2.16
CA VAL A 85 -0.38 -1.90 0.78
C VAL A 85 1.11 -2.22 0.61
N PHE A 86 1.98 -1.85 1.55
CA PHE A 86 3.39 -2.22 1.47
C PHE A 86 3.61 -3.72 1.53
N LYS A 87 2.85 -4.44 2.36
CA LYS A 87 2.90 -5.90 2.40
C LYS A 87 2.54 -6.52 1.04
N ILE A 88 1.55 -5.96 0.34
CA ILE A 88 1.13 -6.43 -0.99
C ILE A 88 2.19 -6.11 -2.05
N LEU A 89 2.70 -4.88 -2.08
CA LEU A 89 3.59 -4.40 -3.13
C LEU A 89 5.04 -4.87 -2.97
N LEU A 90 5.52 -5.00 -1.73
CA LEU A 90 6.93 -5.26 -1.42
C LEU A 90 7.16 -6.63 -0.76
N GLY A 91 6.10 -7.34 -0.36
CA GLY A 91 6.19 -8.63 0.34
C GLY A 91 6.69 -8.56 1.79
N VAL A 92 7.24 -7.41 2.22
CA VAL A 92 7.80 -7.20 3.56
C VAL A 92 6.74 -6.77 4.57
N ASP A 93 6.82 -7.28 5.80
CA ASP A 93 6.09 -6.67 6.92
C ASP A 93 6.84 -5.42 7.36
N SER A 94 6.13 -4.29 7.51
CA SER A 94 6.68 -3.03 8.01
C SER A 94 7.05 -3.05 9.51
N ARG A 95 7.07 -4.24 10.14
CA ARG A 95 7.43 -4.42 11.56
C ARG A 95 8.76 -5.16 11.70
N HIS A 96 9.81 -4.53 11.19
CA HIS A 96 11.19 -4.76 11.58
C HIS A 96 11.92 -3.41 11.66
N TYR A 97 11.60 -2.66 12.70
CA TYR A 97 12.51 -1.65 13.26
C TYR A 97 12.32 -1.69 14.78
N ASN A 98 13.33 -2.25 15.45
CA ASN A 98 13.56 -2.12 16.89
C ASN A 98 14.07 -0.71 17.19
#